data_AF-A0A7X6I1I3-F1
#
_entry.id   AF-A0A7X6I1I3-F1
#
_cell.length_a   1.000
_cell.length_b   1.000
_cell.length_c   1.000
_cell.angle_alpha   90.00
_cell.angle_beta   90.00
_cell.angle_gamma   90.00
#
_symmetry.space_group_name_H-M   'P 1'
#
loop_
_entity.id
_entity.type
_entity.pdbx_description
1 polymer ?
#
loop_
_entity_poly.entity_id
_entity_poly.type
_entity_poly.pdbx_seq_one_letter_code
_entity_poly.pdbx_strand_id
1 'polypeptide(L)'
;MGQQDAAAEFARRVRELKERSGLSYGTLARRLHMSASTLHRYGSGAAVPLDYAPVERIARACGADRAELVALHRAWVLADAARPPRGRDAATRGATTGAAAAP
;
A
#
# COMPACT_ATOMS: atom_id res chain seq x y z
N MET A 1 -19.60 -6.78 -10.39
CA MET A 1 -18.44 -6.06 -10.96
C MET A 1 -17.86 -5.01 -9.99
N GLY A 2 -18.61 -4.05 -9.45
CA GLY A 2 -18.11 -2.83 -8.80
C GLY A 2 -16.99 -2.85 -7.72
N GLN A 3 -16.71 -3.97 -7.04
CA GLN A 3 -15.64 -4.04 -6.02
C GLN A 3 -14.26 -4.27 -6.64
N GLN A 4 -14.19 -5.27 -7.53
CA GLN A 4 -12.92 -5.75 -8.07
C GLN A 4 -12.37 -4.72 -9.05
N ASP A 5 -13.25 -3.99 -9.75
CA ASP A 5 -12.90 -2.88 -10.63
C ASP A 5 -12.17 -1.75 -9.88
N ALA A 6 -12.68 -1.34 -8.71
CA ALA A 6 -12.06 -0.27 -7.92
C ALA A 6 -10.69 -0.68 -7.35
N ALA A 7 -10.59 -1.92 -6.84
CA ALA A 7 -9.32 -2.46 -6.35
C ALA A 7 -8.29 -2.68 -7.49
N ALA A 8 -8.75 -3.10 -8.68
CA ALA A 8 -7.91 -3.24 -9.86
C ALA A 8 -7.40 -1.89 -10.38
N GLU A 9 -8.22 -0.85 -10.39
CA GLU A 9 -7.81 0.51 -10.75
C GLU A 9 -6.76 1.08 -9.78
N PHE A 10 -6.94 0.85 -8.47
CA PHE A 10 -5.93 1.19 -7.48
C PHE A 10 -4.61 0.43 -7.75
N ALA A 11 -4.69 -0.88 -7.95
CA ALA A 11 -3.54 -1.73 -8.24
C ALA A 11 -2.77 -1.27 -9.48
N ARG A 12 -3.50 -0.93 -10.55
CA ARG A 12 -2.95 -0.40 -11.79
C ARG A 12 -2.17 0.90 -11.54
N ARG A 13 -2.73 1.85 -10.80
CA ARG A 13 -2.06 3.12 -10.43
C ARG A 13 -0.77 2.88 -9.65
N VAL A 14 -0.79 1.96 -8.68
CA VAL A 14 0.41 1.59 -7.90
C VAL A 14 1.48 0.97 -8.83
N ARG A 15 1.06 0.15 -9.79
CA ARG A 15 1.95 -0.52 -10.74
C ARG A 15 2.59 0.46 -11.72
N GLU A 16 1.82 1.39 -12.27
CA GLU A 16 2.33 2.48 -13.14
C GLU A 16 3.36 3.34 -12.40
N LEU A 17 3.05 3.71 -11.15
CA LEU A 17 3.95 4.49 -10.30
C LEU A 17 5.27 3.74 -10.05
N LYS A 18 5.18 2.44 -9.74
CA LYS A 18 6.31 1.54 -9.52
C LYS A 18 7.15 1.35 -10.80
N GLU A 19 6.52 1.15 -11.95
CA GLU A 19 7.18 1.01 -13.24
C GLU A 19 8.02 2.24 -13.59
N ARG A 20 7.49 3.45 -13.36
CA ARG A 20 8.26 4.69 -13.55
C ARG A 20 9.44 4.83 -12.58
N SER A 21 9.25 4.34 -11.35
CA SER A 21 10.26 4.46 -10.29
C SER A 21 11.40 3.44 -10.41
N GLY A 22 11.21 2.37 -11.19
CA GLY A 22 12.16 1.24 -11.29
C GLY A 22 12.32 0.43 -10.00
N LEU A 23 11.45 0.63 -9.00
CA LEU A 23 11.57 -0.01 -7.68
C LEU A 23 10.84 -1.37 -7.65
N SER A 24 11.48 -2.38 -7.08
CA SER A 24 10.81 -3.66 -6.83
C SER A 24 10.05 -3.66 -5.49
N TYR A 25 8.99 -4.47 -5.38
CA TYR A 25 8.26 -4.65 -4.11
C TYR A 25 9.19 -5.09 -2.97
N GLY A 26 10.24 -5.86 -3.25
CA GLY A 26 11.28 -6.22 -2.27
C GLY A 26 12.11 -5.02 -1.78
N THR A 27 12.42 -4.06 -2.66
CA THR A 27 13.12 -2.82 -2.28
C THR A 27 12.24 -1.97 -1.37
N LEU A 28 10.96 -1.82 -1.73
CA LEU A 28 9.97 -1.11 -0.92
C LEU A 28 9.75 -1.79 0.43
N ALA A 29 9.67 -3.13 0.47
CA ALA A 29 9.55 -3.92 1.70
C ALA A 29 10.68 -3.61 2.69
N ARG A 30 11.93 -3.61 2.21
CA ARG A 30 13.11 -3.29 3.04
C ARG A 30 13.11 -1.84 3.51
N ARG A 31 12.67 -0.90 2.66
CA ARG A 31 12.67 0.55 2.96
C ARG A 31 11.55 0.97 3.91
N LEU A 32 10.43 0.24 3.91
CA LEU A 32 9.23 0.55 4.68
C LEU A 32 9.04 -0.37 5.91
N HIS A 33 9.96 -1.31 6.13
CA HIS A 33 9.87 -2.36 7.15
C HIS A 33 8.57 -3.19 7.05
N MET A 34 8.11 -3.45 5.82
CA MET A 34 6.90 -4.23 5.52
C MET A 34 7.25 -5.51 4.77
N SER A 35 6.39 -6.53 4.85
CA SER A 35 6.59 -7.75 4.08
C SER A 35 6.24 -7.54 2.60
N ALA A 36 7.08 -8.09 1.71
CA ALA A 36 6.84 -8.04 0.27
C ALA A 36 5.47 -8.64 -0.12
N SER A 37 5.00 -9.66 0.60
CA SER A 37 3.66 -10.24 0.39
C SER A 37 2.52 -9.27 0.70
N THR A 38 2.67 -8.39 1.69
CA THR A 38 1.68 -7.36 2.00
C THR A 38 1.64 -6.30 0.90
N LEU A 39 2.82 -5.83 0.47
CA LEU A 39 2.93 -4.91 -0.66
C LEU A 39 2.40 -5.50 -1.96
N HIS A 40 2.64 -6.79 -2.20
CA HIS A 40 2.15 -7.47 -3.38
C HIS A 40 0.63 -7.54 -3.39
N ARG A 41 -0.01 -7.82 -2.25
CA ARG A 41 -1.48 -7.80 -2.12
C ARG A 41 -2.06 -6.41 -2.36
N TYR A 42 -1.38 -5.35 -1.92
CA TYR A 42 -1.80 -3.98 -2.19
C TYR A 42 -1.63 -3.62 -3.68
N GLY A 43 -0.48 -3.97 -4.26
CA GLY A 43 -0.17 -3.72 -5.67
C GLY A 43 -0.91 -4.61 -6.67
N SER A 44 -1.56 -5.69 -6.22
CA SER A 44 -2.45 -6.53 -7.02
C SER A 44 -3.94 -6.25 -6.79
N GLY A 45 -4.28 -5.36 -5.85
CA GLY A 45 -5.67 -5.08 -5.47
C GLY A 45 -6.34 -6.21 -4.68
N ALA A 46 -5.56 -7.24 -4.27
CA ALA A 46 -6.06 -8.34 -3.47
C ALA A 46 -6.36 -7.94 -2.01
N ALA A 47 -5.74 -6.87 -1.52
CA ALA A 47 -6.08 -6.27 -0.23
C ALA A 47 -5.99 -4.74 -0.33
N VAL A 48 -6.95 -4.05 0.25
CA VAL A 48 -6.96 -2.58 0.36
C VAL A 48 -6.67 -2.22 1.82
N PRO A 49 -5.65 -1.38 2.11
CA PRO A 49 -5.37 -0.92 3.48
C PRO A 49 -6.56 -0.11 4.05
N LEU A 50 -6.82 -0.23 5.36
CA LEU A 50 -7.80 0.65 6.05
C LEU A 50 -7.33 2.11 6.15
N ASP A 51 -6.02 2.32 6.16
CA ASP A 51 -5.42 3.63 6.29
C ASP A 51 -4.63 3.99 5.03
N TYR A 52 -4.65 5.28 4.67
CA TYR A 52 -3.86 5.78 3.55
C TYR A 52 -2.36 5.94 3.90
N ALA A 53 -1.98 5.96 5.18
CA ALA A 53 -0.60 6.19 5.60
C ALA A 53 0.45 5.22 5.01
N PRO A 54 0.20 3.88 4.94
CA PRO A 54 1.08 2.95 4.23
C PRO A 54 1.18 3.26 2.73
N VAL A 55 0.06 3.62 2.10
CA VAL A 55 -0.03 3.91 0.66
C VAL A 55 0.76 5.17 0.32
N GLU A 56 0.60 6.23 1.11
CA GLU A 56 1.36 7.47 0.96
C GLU A 56 2.87 7.21 1.10
N ARG A 57 3.27 6.40 2.09
CA ARG A 57 4.69 6.11 2.32
C ARG A 57 5.32 5.34 1.15
N ILE A 58 4.59 4.38 0.56
CA ILE A 58 5.01 3.68 -0.66
C ILE A 58 5.12 4.67 -1.82
N ALA A 59 4.09 5.47 -2.05
CA ALA A 59 4.05 6.41 -3.15
C ALA A 59 5.15 7.48 -3.05
N ARG A 60 5.42 8.00 -1.85
CA ARG A 60 6.56 8.89 -1.60
C ARG A 60 7.90 8.20 -1.81
N ALA A 61 8.05 6.94 -1.40
CA ALA A 61 9.27 6.17 -1.65
C ALA A 61 9.52 5.91 -3.15
N CYS A 62 8.46 5.88 -3.94
CA CYS A 62 8.46 5.86 -5.40
C CYS A 62 8.66 7.24 -6.05
N GLY A 63 8.68 8.33 -5.29
CA GLY A 63 8.77 9.68 -5.87
C GLY A 63 7.50 10.08 -6.63
N ALA A 64 6.33 9.66 -6.14
CA ALA A 64 5.05 10.20 -6.61
C ALA A 64 4.99 11.72 -6.41
N ASP A 65 4.53 12.43 -7.43
CA ASP A 65 4.18 13.83 -7.28
C ASP A 65 2.84 13.98 -6.53
N ARG A 66 2.56 15.18 -6.03
CA ARG A 66 1.32 15.49 -5.30
C ARG A 66 0.07 15.18 -6.14
N ALA A 67 0.11 15.44 -7.45
CA ALA A 67 -0.99 15.12 -8.35
C ALA A 67 -1.29 13.60 -8.39
N GLU A 68 -0.25 12.78 -8.37
CA GLU A 68 -0.37 11.32 -8.40
C GLU A 68 -0.82 10.75 -7.06
N LEU A 69 -0.33 11.32 -5.96
CA LEU A 69 -0.82 11.00 -4.63
C LEU A 69 -2.33 11.22 -4.53
N VAL A 70 -2.84 12.35 -5.05
CA VAL A 70 -4.28 12.65 -5.07
C VAL A 70 -5.04 11.67 -5.95
N ALA A 71 -4.52 11.34 -7.15
CA ALA A 71 -5.15 10.36 -8.04
C ALA A 71 -5.21 8.96 -7.40
N LEU A 72 -4.13 8.54 -6.74
CA LEU A 72 -4.04 7.29 -6.00
C LEU A 72 -4.99 7.28 -4.80
N HIS A 73 -5.09 8.40 -4.08
CA HIS A 73 -5.99 8.56 -2.94
C HIS A 73 -7.46 8.41 -3.37
N ARG A 74 -7.87 9.03 -4.48
CA ARG A 74 -9.23 8.86 -5.03
C ARG A 74 -9.53 7.40 -5.36
N ALA A 75 -8.61 6.70 -6.01
CA ALA A 75 -8.77 5.28 -6.32
C ALA A 75 -8.84 4.42 -5.04
N TRP A 76 -8.01 4.74 -4.04
CA TRP A 76 -8.02 4.06 -2.75
C TRP A 76 -9.35 4.26 -2.01
N VAL A 77 -9.90 5.47 -1.95
CA VAL A 77 -11.20 5.75 -1.32
C VAL A 77 -12.32 4.94 -1.97
N LEU A 78 -12.34 4.84 -3.29
CA LEU A 78 -13.34 4.03 -4.01
C LEU A 78 -13.18 2.53 -3.71
N ALA A 79 -11.94 2.05 -3.64
CA ALA A 79 -11.65 0.65 -3.35
C ALA A 79 -11.97 0.28 -1.90
N ASP A 80 -11.69 1.18 -0.95
CA ASP A 80 -12.00 1.01 0.46
C ASP A 80 -13.52 1.08 0.72
N ALA A 81 -14.21 2.04 0.11
CA ALA A 81 -15.67 2.17 0.22
C ALA A 81 -16.41 0.95 -0.34
N ALA A 82 -15.86 0.30 -1.37
CA ALA A 82 -16.46 -0.90 -1.91
C ALA A 82 -16.22 -2.13 -1.01
N ARG A 83 -15.16 -2.14 -0.18
CA ARG A 83 -14.65 -3.31 0.57
C ARG A 83 -15.69 -3.88 1.55
N PRO A 84 -16.01 -5.19 1.53
CA PRO A 84 -16.81 -5.79 2.61
C PRO A 84 -16.01 -5.76 3.92
N PRO A 85 -16.69 -5.71 5.07
CA PRO A 85 -16.08 -5.87 6.38
C PRO A 85 -15.67 -7.35 6.58
N ARG A 86 -14.71 -7.84 5.78
CA ARG A 86 -14.07 -9.13 6.01
C ARG A 86 -12.84 -8.91 6.88
N GLY A 87 -12.78 -9.73 7.91
CA GLY A 87 -12.01 -9.51 9.13
C GLY A 87 -10.53 -9.22 8.89
N ARG A 88 -10.07 -8.13 9.49
CA ARG A 88 -8.90 -8.08 10.38
C ARG A 88 -7.67 -8.94 10.02
N ASP A 89 -7.29 -9.05 8.76
CA ASP A 89 -5.99 -9.62 8.40
C ASP A 89 -4.87 -8.58 8.60
N ALA A 90 -4.38 -8.52 9.83
CA ALA A 90 -2.95 -8.51 10.16
C ALA A 90 -2.05 -7.35 9.63
N ALA A 91 -2.51 -6.10 9.61
CA ALA A 91 -1.63 -4.94 9.37
C ALA A 91 -1.10 -4.23 10.64
N THR A 92 -1.60 -4.56 11.83
CA THR A 92 -1.20 -3.89 13.10
C THR A 92 -0.43 -4.82 14.05
N ARG A 93 0.76 -5.28 13.64
CA ARG A 93 1.81 -5.71 14.58
C ARG A 93 3.14 -4.95 14.38
N GLY A 94 3.07 -3.74 13.83
CA GLY A 94 4.20 -2.83 13.72
C GLY A 94 4.09 -1.64 14.67
N ALA A 95 3.89 -1.86 15.97
CA ALA A 95 4.02 -0.81 16.97
C ALA A 95 4.20 -1.38 18.39
N THR A 96 5.44 -1.69 18.78
CA THR A 96 6.07 -1.40 20.09
C THR A 96 7.60 -1.52 19.88
N THR A 97 8.35 -0.42 19.70
CA THR A 97 9.13 0.29 20.74
C THR A 97 10.14 -0.59 21.48
N GLY A 98 11.42 -0.20 21.46
CA GLY A 98 12.37 -0.57 22.51
C GLY A 98 13.80 -0.81 22.03
N ALA A 99 14.61 0.24 22.03
CA ALA A 99 16.05 0.14 21.96
C ALA A 99 16.63 -0.46 23.26
N ALA A 100 17.86 -0.98 23.12
CA ALA A 100 18.96 -1.05 24.09
C ALA A 100 19.19 -2.31 24.96
N ALA A 101 20.44 -2.76 24.84
CA ALA A 101 21.36 -3.28 25.86
C ALA A 101 21.46 -4.80 26.08
N ALA A 102 22.62 -5.31 25.67
CA ALA A 102 23.35 -6.46 26.21
C ALA A 102 23.64 -6.27 27.73
N PRO A 103 24.04 -7.33 28.45
CA PRO A 103 25.44 -7.78 28.41
C PRO A 103 25.65 -9.21 27.87
#